data_AF-A0A661NY66-F1
#
_entry.id   AF-A0A661NY66-F1
#
_cell.length_a   1.000
_cell.length_b   1.000
_cell.length_c   1.000
_cell.angle_alpha   90.00
_cell.angle_beta   90.00
_cell.angle_gamma   90.00
#
_symmetry.space_group_name_H-M   'P 1'
#
loop_
_entity.id
_entity.type
_entity.pdbx_description
1 polymer ?
#
loop_
_entity_poly.entity_id
_entity_poly.type
_entity_poly.pdbx_seq_one_letter_code
_entity_poly.pdbx_strand_id
1 'polypeptide(L)' 'MKRTTLALDERLLARIREKARREGRTIQDCTNELLRLGLDAGKESRRAAEPLPVFDLGPAAVDLADREALYELMERESE' A
#
# COMPACT_ATOMS: atom_id res chain seq x y z
N MET A 1 -28.68 -2.04 14.60
CA MET A 1 -28.38 -1.16 13.45
C MET A 1 -29.08 0.17 13.64
N LYS A 2 -28.46 1.29 13.26
CA LYS A 2 -29.14 2.59 13.15
C LYS A 2 -29.61 2.80 11.71
N ARG A 3 -30.78 3.42 11.52
CA ARG A 3 -31.30 3.76 10.19
C ARG A 3 -30.92 5.20 9.89
N THR A 4 -30.29 5.40 8.74
CA THR A 4 -29.84 6.72 8.26
C THR A 4 -30.34 6.90 6.84
N THR A 5 -30.91 8.05 6.54
CA THR A 5 -31.29 8.45 5.18
C THR A 5 -30.10 9.19 4.56
N LEU A 6 -29.64 8.76 3.39
CA LEU A 6 -28.55 9.38 2.65
C LEU A 6 -29.07 9.81 1.28
N ALA A 7 -28.70 11.01 0.84
CA ALA A 7 -28.89 11.40 -0.55
C ALA A 7 -27.83 10.69 -1.41
N LEU A 8 -28.25 9.94 -2.43
CA LEU A 8 -27.38 9.23 -3.36
C LEU A 8 -27.67 9.72 -4.77
N ASP A 9 -26.61 9.91 -5.55
CA ASP A 9 -26.73 10.11 -6.99
C ASP A 9 -27.52 8.95 -7.64
N GLU A 10 -28.36 9.26 -8.63
CA GLU A 10 -29.26 8.29 -9.25
C GLU A 10 -28.48 7.16 -9.95
N ARG A 11 -27.36 7.49 -10.61
CA ARG A 11 -26.53 6.49 -11.29
C ARG A 11 -25.85 5.59 -10.27
N LEU A 12 -25.42 6.15 -9.13
CA LEU A 12 -24.86 5.36 -8.03
C LEU A 12 -25.89 4.38 -7.47
N LEU A 13 -27.10 4.83 -7.19
CA LEU A 13 -28.17 3.96 -6.69
C LEU A 13 -28.52 2.86 -7.69
N ALA A 14 -28.56 3.16 -8.99
CA ALA A 14 -28.78 2.17 -10.05
C ALA A 14 -27.71 1.08 -10.04
N ARG A 15 -26.42 1.45 -9.93
CA ARG A 15 -25.30 0.50 -9.85
C ARG A 15 -25.36 -0.38 -8.60
N ILE A 16 -25.75 0.17 -7.45
CA ILE A 16 -25.92 -0.61 -6.22
C ILE A 16 -27.05 -1.62 -6.38
N ARG A 17 -28.19 -1.22 -6.98
CA ARG A 17 -29.32 -2.12 -7.27
C ARG A 17 -28.91 -3.25 -8.21
N GLU A 18 -28.14 -2.95 -9.24
CA GLU A 18 -27.64 -3.96 -10.17
C GLU A 18 -26.73 -4.97 -9.46
N LYS A 19 -25.77 -4.51 -8.65
CA LYS A 19 -24.90 -5.37 -7.83
C LYS A 19 -25.73 -6.27 -6.90
N ALA A 20 -26.70 -5.69 -6.19
CA ALA A 20 -27.59 -6.42 -5.28
C ALA A 20 -28.37 -7.52 -6.02
N ARG A 21 -28.95 -7.21 -7.19
CA ARG A 21 -29.65 -8.19 -8.03
C ARG A 21 -28.72 -9.30 -8.51
N ARG A 22 -27.53 -8.94 -9.00
CA ARG A 22 -26.55 -9.90 -9.52
C ARG A 22 -26.05 -10.86 -8.43
N GLU A 23 -25.92 -10.38 -7.20
CA GLU A 23 -25.39 -11.16 -6.07
C GLU A 23 -26.48 -11.82 -5.21
N GLY A 24 -27.77 -11.59 -5.50
CA GLY A 24 -28.88 -12.11 -4.69
C GLY A 24 -28.92 -11.52 -3.27
N ARG A 25 -28.47 -10.27 -3.10
CA ARG A 25 -28.32 -9.59 -1.80
C ARG A 25 -29.21 -8.37 -1.71
N THR A 26 -29.38 -7.84 -0.49
CA THR A 26 -30.17 -6.62 -0.30
C THR A 26 -29.35 -5.37 -0.67
N ILE A 27 -30.05 -4.29 -1.08
CA ILE A 27 -29.42 -2.98 -1.32
C ILE A 27 -28.65 -2.52 -0.06
N GLN A 28 -29.22 -2.76 1.13
CA GLN A 28 -28.60 -2.42 2.40
C GLN A 28 -27.27 -3.16 2.61
N ASP A 29 -27.21 -4.46 2.32
CA ASP A 29 -25.98 -5.25 2.49
C ASP A 29 -24.89 -4.79 1.54
N CYS A 30 -25.22 -4.60 0.25
CA CYS A 30 -24.27 -4.09 -0.73
C CYS A 30 -23.80 -2.66 -0.38
N THR A 31 -24.71 -1.80 0.09
CA THR A 31 -24.35 -0.44 0.52
C THR A 31 -23.40 -0.44 1.70
N ASN A 32 -23.67 -1.26 2.73
CA ASN A 32 -22.79 -1.36 3.89
C ASN A 32 -21.40 -1.92 3.55
N GLU A 33 -21.31 -2.91 2.65
CA GLU A 33 -20.02 -3.41 2.15
C GLU A 33 -19.23 -2.32 1.45
N LEU A 34 -19.87 -1.61 0.51
CA LEU A 34 -19.22 -0.54 -0.25
C LEU A 34 -18.74 0.61 0.65
N LEU A 35 -19.53 0.98 1.67
CA LEU A 35 -19.13 1.98 2.65
C LEU A 35 -17.93 1.53 3.48
N ARG A 36 -17.88 0.26 3.91
CA ARG A 36 -16.71 -0.28 4.63
C ARG A 36 -15.46 -0.22 3.75
N LEU A 37 -15.55 -0.73 2.52
CA LEU A 37 -14.44 -0.70 1.57
C LEU A 37 -13.95 0.73 1.31
N GLY A 38 -14.86 1.69 1.12
CA GLY A 38 -14.50 3.10 0.92
C GLY A 38 -13.82 3.74 2.14
N LEU A 39 -14.28 3.42 3.35
CA LEU A 39 -13.67 3.90 4.60
C LEU A 39 -12.32 3.24 4.89
N ASP A 40 -12.12 2.00 4.47
CA ASP A 40 -10.87 1.27 4.63
C ASP A 40 -9.84 1.62 3.56
N ALA A 41 -10.26 1.97 2.33
CA ALA A 41 -9.37 2.43 1.25
C ALA A 41 -8.54 3.67 1.65
N GLY A 42 -9.09 4.54 2.52
CA GLY A 42 -8.35 5.68 3.06
C GLY A 42 -7.30 5.33 4.12
N LYS A 43 -7.34 4.11 4.69
CA LYS A 43 -6.40 3.67 5.73
C LYS A 43 -5.12 3.07 5.14
N GLU A 44 -5.18 2.45 3.96
CA GLU A 44 -4.02 1.81 3.33
C GLU A 44 -2.98 2.81 2.81
N SER A 45 -3.36 4.09 2.63
CA SER A 45 -2.45 5.18 2.24
C SER A 45 -1.36 5.51 3.27
N ARG A 46 -1.37 4.90 4.46
CA ARG A 46 -0.29 5.00 5.44
C ARG A 46 0.21 3.62 5.90
N ARG A 47 0.32 2.65 4.99
CA ARG A 47 1.35 1.64 5.23
C ARG A 47 2.67 2.41 5.28
N ALA A 48 3.18 2.60 6.50
CA ALA A 48 4.58 2.95 6.69
C ALA A 48 5.34 1.98 5.79
N ALA A 49 6.15 2.52 4.88
CA ALA A 49 7.03 1.68 4.08
C ALA A 49 7.73 0.72 5.05
N GLU A 50 7.73 -0.57 4.73
CA GLU A 50 8.50 -1.51 5.54
C GLU A 50 9.93 -0.94 5.63
N PRO A 51 10.51 -0.90 6.84
CA PRO A 51 11.84 -0.35 6.99
C PRO A 51 12.78 -1.11 6.07
N LEU A 52 13.50 -0.36 5.22
CA LEU A 52 14.51 -0.95 4.36
C LEU A 52 15.56 -1.65 5.23
N PRO A 53 16.14 -2.77 4.76
CA PRO A 53 17.18 -3.45 5.50
C PRO A 53 18.33 -2.48 5.78
N VAL A 54 18.75 -2.42 7.04
CA VAL A 54 19.92 -1.68 7.49
C VAL A 54 21.06 -2.69 7.62
N PHE A 55 22.18 -2.42 6.95
CA PHE A 55 23.39 -3.23 7.04
C PHE A 55 24.45 -2.48 7.83
N ASP A 56 25.02 -3.15 8.84
CA ASP A 56 26.25 -2.70 9.46
C ASP A 56 27.43 -3.22 8.62
N LEU A 57 28.00 -2.33 7.80
CA LEU A 57 29.14 -2.64 6.94
C LEU A 57 30.49 -2.46 7.66
N GLY A 58 30.47 -2.06 8.93
CA GLY A 58 31.68 -1.75 9.69
C GLY A 58 32.37 -0.46 9.21
N PRO A 59 33.62 -0.22 9.68
CA PRO A 59 34.40 0.94 9.26
C PRO A 59 34.84 0.80 7.78
N ALA A 60 35.05 1.94 7.12
CA ALA A 60 35.58 1.95 5.76
C ALA A 60 36.96 1.26 5.72
N ALA A 61 37.11 0.30 4.81
CA ALA A 61 38.36 -0.44 4.64
C ALA A 61 39.48 0.43 4.04
N VAL A 62 39.13 1.42 3.22
CA VAL A 62 40.02 2.37 2.56
C VAL A 62 39.34 3.73 2.43
N ASP A 63 40.13 4.80 2.32
CA ASP A 63 39.62 6.11 1.94
C ASP A 63 39.26 6.11 0.45
N LEU A 64 38.02 6.44 0.11
CA LEU A 64 37.55 6.49 -1.28
C LEU A 64 38.19 7.61 -2.10
N ALA A 65 38.80 8.61 -1.45
CA ALA A 65 39.59 9.63 -2.12
C ALA A 65 40.97 9.11 -2.54
N ASP A 66 41.47 8.03 -1.92
CA ASP A 66 42.71 7.36 -2.31
C ASP A 66 42.39 6.30 -3.38
N ARG A 67 42.54 6.74 -4.64
CA ARG A 67 42.20 5.93 -5.80
C ARG A 67 43.05 4.66 -5.89
N GLU A 68 44.31 4.73 -5.50
CA GLU A 68 45.24 3.60 -5.61
C GLU A 68 44.87 2.52 -4.59
N ALA A 69 44.70 2.90 -3.33
CA ALA A 69 44.27 2.00 -2.26
C ALA A 69 42.91 1.34 -2.54
N LEU A 70 41.97 2.08 -3.15
CA LEU A 70 40.67 1.53 -3.56
C LEU A 70 40.81 0.44 -4.64
N TYR A 71 41.56 0.71 -5.71
CA TYR A 71 41.71 -0.27 -6.79
C TYR A 71 42.46 -1.51 -6.34
N GLU A 72 43.53 -1.38 -5.53
CA GLU A 72 44.23 -2.53 -4.98
C GLU A 72 43.32 -3.44 -4.14
N LEU A 73 42.46 -2.85 -3.30
CA LEU A 73 41.49 -3.62 -2.50
C LEU A 73 40.48 -4.35 -3.39
N MET A 74 39.96 -3.69 -4.42
CA MET A 74 38.95 -4.29 -5.32
C MET A 74 39.51 -5.44 -6.17
N GLU A 75 40.74 -5.33 -6.64
CA GLU A 75 41.41 -6.38 -7.41
C GLU A 75 41.74 -7.60 -6.53
N ARG A 76 42.15 -7.38 -5.27
CA ARG A 76 42.47 -8.47 -4.32
C ARG A 76 41.26 -9.33 -3.94
N GLU A 77 40.07 -8.75 -3.88
CA GLU A 77 38.83 -9.47 -3.53
C GLU A 77 38.19 -10.17 -4.76
N SER A 78 38.76 -9.99 -5.97
CA SER A 78 38.25 -10.57 -7.22
C SER A 78 38.94 -11.89 -7.62
N GLU A 79 39.86 -12.39 -6.80
CA GLU A 79 40.65 -13.64 -6.99
C GLU A 79 40.19 -14.74 -6.02
#